data_AF-A0A5J4TGR5-F1
#
_entry.id   AF-A0A5J4TGR5-F1
#
_cell.length_a   1.000
_cell.length_b   1.000
_cell.length_c   1.000
_cell.angle_alpha   90.00
_cell.angle_beta   90.00
_cell.angle_gamma   90.00
#
_symmetry.space_group_name_H-M   'P 1'
#
loop_
_entity.id
_entity.type
_entity.pdbx_description
1 polymer ?
#
loop_
_entity_poly.entity_id
_entity_poly.type
_entity_poly.pdbx_seq_one_letter_code
_entity_poly.pdbx_strand_id
1 'polypeptide(L)'
;MQKYIQIHRIDWIRYRSVADFLFRHEKNAKEIFIIMQETHPNRAPELDTIQPWRRKFDEGEMIVSYVLSPGRMSIVGLKPEIKRIIDQDPYISLLSIAYLLGHDKLTIQNEITRETQFHKVHTR
;
A
#
# COMPACT_ATOMS: atom_id res chain seq x y z
N MET A 1 -2.17 -15.38 25.76
CA MET A 1 -2.68 -14.94 24.43
C MET A 1 -1.88 -13.69 24.04
N GLN A 2 -0.91 -13.83 23.15
CA GLN A 2 0.02 -12.74 22.80
C GLN A 2 -0.74 -11.73 21.93
N LYS A 3 -0.95 -10.52 22.45
CA LYS A 3 -1.68 -9.45 21.75
C LYS A 3 -0.79 -8.91 20.65
N TYR A 4 -1.03 -9.32 19.40
CA TYR A 4 -0.30 -8.79 18.25
C TYR A 4 -0.50 -7.27 18.18
N ILE A 5 0.60 -6.53 18.24
CA ILE A 5 0.57 -5.08 18.11
C ILE A 5 0.52 -4.77 16.62
N GLN A 6 -0.56 -4.10 16.20
CA GLN A 6 -0.71 -3.66 14.82
C GLN A 6 0.09 -2.37 14.61
N ILE A 7 1.15 -2.44 13.81
CA ILE A 7 1.97 -1.28 13.43
C ILE A 7 1.33 -0.65 12.20
N HIS A 8 0.95 0.62 12.28
CA HIS A 8 0.39 1.32 11.13
C HIS A 8 1.50 1.92 10.26
N ARG A 9 1.17 2.18 9.00
CA ARG A 9 2.12 2.76 8.03
C ARG A 9 2.69 4.12 8.46
N ILE A 10 1.93 4.90 9.24
CA ILE A 10 2.41 6.16 9.82
C ILE A 10 3.51 5.94 10.86
N ASP A 11 3.46 4.83 11.61
CA ASP A 11 4.47 4.50 12.61
C ASP A 11 5.80 4.16 11.93
N TRP A 12 5.76 3.45 10.79
CA TRP A 12 6.95 3.19 9.97
C TRP A 12 7.65 4.45 9.47
N ILE A 13 6.88 5.46 9.05
CA ILE A 13 7.44 6.74 8.63
C ILE A 13 8.11 7.44 9.83
N ARG A 14 7.42 7.48 10.99
CA ARG A 14 7.96 8.06 12.22
C ARG A 14 9.28 7.40 12.63
N TYR A 15 9.34 6.07 12.64
CA TYR A 15 10.56 5.35 13.02
C TYR A 15 11.72 5.65 12.08
N ARG A 16 11.49 5.67 10.76
CA ARG A 16 12.53 6.03 9.79
C ARG A 16 12.98 7.47 9.94
N SER A 17 12.07 8.41 10.25
CA SER A 17 12.44 9.81 10.53
C SER A 17 13.31 9.95 11.78
N VAL A 18 12.99 9.23 12.84
CA VAL A 18 13.82 9.19 14.06
C VAL A 18 15.17 8.56 13.76
N ALA A 19 15.22 7.46 12.99
CA ALA A 19 16.47 6.85 12.57
C ALA A 19 17.34 7.82 11.76
N ASP A 20 16.76 8.54 10.79
CA ASP A 20 17.48 9.52 9.95
C ASP A 20 18.12 10.62 10.80
N PHE A 21 17.33 11.17 11.71
CA PHE A 21 17.81 12.17 12.66
C PHE A 21 18.97 11.63 13.50
N LEU A 22 18.86 10.42 14.04
CA LEU A 22 19.91 9.84 14.89
C LEU A 22 21.17 9.44 14.10
N PHE A 23 21.03 8.95 12.86
CA PHE A 23 22.17 8.66 12.00
C PHE A 23 22.98 9.93 11.68
N ARG A 24 22.32 11.07 11.47
CA ARG A 24 22.97 12.38 11.31
C ARG A 24 23.70 12.86 12.55
N HIS A 25 23.34 12.35 13.73
CA HIS A 25 24.05 12.56 14.99
C HIS A 25 25.07 11.46 15.27
N GLU A 26 25.56 10.81 14.20
CA GLU A 26 26.62 9.79 14.24
C GLU A 26 26.29 8.55 15.09
N LYS A 27 24.99 8.31 15.37
CA LYS A 27 24.57 7.10 16.10
C LYS A 27 24.63 5.87 15.21
N ASN A 28 25.10 4.77 15.79
CA ASN A 28 25.10 3.48 15.12
C ASN A 28 23.73 2.76 15.28
N ALA A 29 23.51 1.71 14.47
CA ALA A 29 22.23 0.99 14.46
C ALA A 29 21.86 0.37 15.82
N LYS A 30 22.84 -0.06 16.63
CA LYS A 30 22.60 -0.64 17.97
C LYS A 30 22.17 0.43 18.96
N GLU A 31 22.82 1.59 18.95
CA GLU A 31 22.41 2.73 19.79
C GLU A 31 20.99 3.18 19.44
N ILE A 32 20.68 3.27 18.14
CA ILE A 32 19.35 3.66 17.67
C ILE A 32 18.29 2.64 18.11
N PHE A 33 18.60 1.35 18.03
CA PHE A 33 17.70 0.30 18.52
C PHE A 33 17.39 0.50 20.01
N ILE A 34 18.41 0.73 20.85
CA ILE A 34 18.22 0.96 22.29
C ILE A 34 17.35 2.21 22.53
N ILE A 35 17.69 3.34 21.89
CA ILE A 35 16.92 4.60 22.00
C ILE A 35 15.47 4.41 21.56
N MET A 36 15.24 3.65 20.48
CA MET A 36 13.90 3.38 19.98
C MET A 36 13.11 2.47 20.91
N GLN A 37 13.74 1.44 21.51
CA GLN A 37 13.09 0.57 22.49
C GLN A 37 12.67 1.34 23.74
N GLU A 38 13.50 2.27 24.20
CA GLU A 38 13.19 3.15 25.35
C GLU A 38 12.04 4.12 25.03
N THR A 39 12.05 4.73 23.84
CA THR A 39 11.03 5.73 23.46
C THR A 39 9.72 5.12 22.98
N HIS A 40 9.76 3.90 22.42
CA HIS A 40 8.61 3.21 21.84
C HIS A 40 8.53 1.74 22.32
N PRO A 41 8.27 1.51 23.62
CA PRO A 41 8.25 0.17 24.19
C PRO A 41 7.24 -0.73 23.50
N ASN A 42 7.67 -1.94 23.15
CA ASN A 42 6.90 -2.97 22.43
C ASN A 42 6.49 -2.62 20.98
N ARG A 43 6.89 -1.47 20.44
CA ARG A 43 6.55 -1.05 19.06
C ARG A 43 7.75 -0.67 18.22
N ALA A 44 8.90 -0.47 18.86
CA ALA A 44 10.14 -0.13 18.20
C ALA A 44 10.53 -1.19 17.15
N PRO A 45 11.09 -0.75 16.01
CA PRO A 45 11.61 -1.67 15.01
C PRO A 45 12.76 -2.50 15.59
N GLU A 46 12.87 -3.74 15.12
CA GLU A 46 13.95 -4.64 15.49
C GLU A 46 15.30 -4.15 14.93
N LEU A 47 16.40 -4.57 15.55
CA LEU A 47 17.74 -4.21 15.08
C LEU A 47 17.95 -4.63 13.61
N ASP A 48 17.46 -5.81 13.23
CA ASP A 48 17.53 -6.32 11.85
C ASP A 48 16.75 -5.47 10.84
N THR A 49 15.78 -4.70 11.31
CA THR A 49 15.06 -3.71 10.50
C THR A 49 15.86 -2.41 10.34
N ILE A 50 16.59 -1.99 11.37
CA ILE A 50 17.37 -0.74 11.39
C ILE A 50 18.66 -0.89 10.57
N GLN A 51 19.28 -2.07 10.57
CA GLN A 51 20.54 -2.33 9.85
C GLN A 51 20.45 -2.00 8.33
N PRO A 52 19.42 -2.45 7.59
CA PRO A 52 19.20 -2.02 6.22
C PRO A 52 19.04 -0.51 6.06
N TRP A 53 18.44 0.20 7.04
CA TRP A 53 18.32 1.66 6.98
C TRP A 53 19.67 2.33 7.12
N ARG A 54 20.55 1.80 7.98
CA ARG A 54 21.91 2.30 8.13
C ARG A 54 22.68 2.19 6.81
N ARG A 55 22.63 1.02 6.18
CA ARG A 55 23.29 0.80 4.88
C ARG A 55 22.81 1.81 3.83
N LYS A 56 21.48 2.00 3.72
CA LYS A 56 20.88 2.98 2.80
C LYS A 56 21.33 4.41 3.10
N PHE A 57 21.38 4.78 4.38
CA PHE A 57 21.86 6.09 4.80
C PHE A 57 23.33 6.31 4.42
N ASP A 58 24.18 5.31 4.64
CA ASP A 58 25.61 5.35 4.28
C ASP A 58 25.82 5.41 2.75
N GLU A 59 24.90 4.82 1.98
CA GLU A 59 24.84 4.92 0.50
C GLU A 59 24.28 6.26 0.00
N GLY A 60 23.88 7.18 0.90
CA GLY A 60 23.27 8.46 0.56
C GLY A 60 21.83 8.37 0.07
N GLU A 61 21.18 7.21 0.21
CA GLU A 61 19.77 7.03 -0.12
C GLU A 61 18.85 7.67 0.91
N MET A 62 17.68 8.12 0.44
CA MET A 62 16.62 8.58 1.32
C MET A 62 15.97 7.40 2.05
N ILE A 63 16.11 7.35 3.37
CA ILE A 63 15.48 6.30 4.19
C ILE A 63 14.01 6.61 4.52
N VAL A 64 13.65 7.89 4.58
CA VAL A 64 12.29 8.37 4.83
C VAL A 64 11.58 8.59 3.50
N SER A 65 10.82 7.60 3.04
CA SER A 65 10.09 7.70 1.76
C SER A 65 8.59 7.47 1.97
N TYR A 66 7.76 8.42 1.54
CA TYR A 66 6.33 8.18 1.34
C TYR A 66 6.13 7.54 -0.04
N VAL A 67 6.42 6.25 -0.18
CA VAL A 67 6.09 5.53 -1.42
C VAL A 67 4.64 5.09 -1.29
N LEU A 68 3.72 5.74 -2.02
CA LEU A 68 2.43 5.14 -2.33
C LEU A 68 2.74 3.80 -2.99
N SER A 69 2.44 2.69 -2.31
CA SER A 69 2.55 1.38 -2.92
C SER A 69 1.81 1.45 -4.25
N PRO A 70 2.48 1.18 -5.39
CA PRO A 70 1.79 1.21 -6.66
C PRO A 70 0.62 0.26 -6.52
N GLY A 71 -0.59 0.79 -6.70
CA GLY A 71 -1.79 -0.04 -6.72
C GLY A 71 -1.65 -1.09 -7.83
N ARG A 72 -2.50 -2.11 -7.80
CA ARG A 72 -2.62 -3.04 -8.93
C ARG A 72 -2.75 -2.21 -10.23
N MET A 73 -1.85 -2.46 -11.18
CA MET A 73 -1.93 -1.84 -12.51
C MET A 73 -3.29 -2.19 -13.13
N SER A 74 -3.93 -1.21 -13.76
CA SER A 74 -5.15 -1.46 -14.51
C SER A 74 -4.87 -2.33 -15.73
N ILE A 75 -5.89 -3.08 -16.14
CA ILE A 75 -5.79 -3.95 -17.31
C ILE A 75 -6.04 -3.07 -18.54
N VAL A 76 -4.96 -2.74 -19.25
CA VAL A 76 -5.01 -1.88 -20.44
C VAL A 76 -6.02 -2.46 -21.45
N GLY A 77 -6.97 -1.63 -21.89
CA GLY A 77 -7.99 -2.02 -22.86
C GLY A 77 -9.29 -2.59 -22.25
N LEU A 78 -9.31 -2.93 -20.96
CA LEU A 78 -10.50 -3.48 -20.33
C LEU A 78 -11.62 -2.44 -20.18
N LYS A 79 -11.28 -1.20 -19.86
CA LYS A 79 -12.22 -0.08 -19.76
C LYS A 79 -13.10 0.14 -21.01
N PRO A 80 -12.55 0.33 -22.22
CA PRO A 80 -13.37 0.55 -23.40
C PRO A 80 -14.27 -0.66 -23.71
N GLU A 81 -13.83 -1.89 -23.41
CA GLU A 81 -14.66 -3.09 -23.59
C GLU A 81 -15.84 -3.14 -22.61
N ILE A 82 -15.59 -2.88 -21.32
CA ILE A 82 -16.64 -2.77 -20.30
C ILE A 82 -17.63 -1.68 -20.69
N LYS A 83 -17.14 -0.51 -21.10
CA LYS A 83 -17.98 0.62 -21.51
C LYS A 83 -18.87 0.25 -22.69
N ARG A 84 -18.31 -0.39 -23.72
CA ARG A 84 -19.08 -0.85 -24.90
C ARG A 84 -20.21 -1.81 -24.50
N ILE A 85 -19.97 -2.72 -23.55
CA ILE A 85 -20.99 -3.66 -23.07
C ILE A 85 -22.09 -2.93 -22.28
N ILE A 86 -21.72 -2.02 -21.38
CA ILE A 86 -22.68 -1.24 -20.59
C ILE A 86 -23.49 -0.27 -21.48
N ASP A 87 -22.88 0.31 -22.51
CA ASP A 87 -23.57 1.19 -23.46
C ASP A 87 -24.62 0.42 -24.28
N GLN A 88 -24.44 -0.90 -24.48
CA GLN A 88 -25.41 -1.79 -25.14
C GLN A 88 -26.52 -2.26 -24.19
N ASP A 89 -26.18 -2.60 -22.95
CA ASP A 89 -27.12 -2.98 -21.91
C ASP A 89 -26.75 -2.31 -20.57
N PRO A 90 -27.37 -1.17 -20.25
CA PRO A 90 -27.07 -0.43 -19.02
C PRO A 90 -27.39 -1.18 -17.72
N TYR A 91 -28.19 -2.24 -17.79
CA TYR A 91 -28.63 -3.03 -16.63
C TYR A 91 -27.88 -4.37 -16.51
N ILE A 92 -26.87 -4.60 -17.36
CA ILE A 92 -26.11 -5.84 -17.36
C ILE A 92 -25.45 -6.09 -16.00
N SER A 93 -25.48 -7.36 -15.56
CA SER A 93 -24.85 -7.74 -14.30
C SER A 93 -23.32 -7.76 -14.42
N LEU A 94 -22.62 -7.43 -13.33
CA LEU A 94 -21.15 -7.55 -13.24
C LEU A 94 -20.67 -8.98 -13.53
N LEU A 95 -21.46 -10.00 -13.15
CA LEU A 95 -21.13 -11.40 -13.40
C LEU A 95 -21.19 -11.71 -14.90
N SER A 96 -22.17 -11.16 -15.61
CA SER A 96 -22.32 -11.32 -17.06
C SER A 96 -21.17 -10.64 -17.81
N ILE A 97 -20.79 -9.41 -17.42
CA ILE A 97 -19.61 -8.73 -17.99
C ILE A 97 -18.34 -9.57 -17.75
N ALA A 98 -18.15 -10.07 -16.53
CA ALA A 98 -17.01 -10.90 -16.16
C ALA A 98 -16.92 -12.17 -17.02
N TYR A 99 -18.06 -12.84 -17.24
CA TYR A 99 -18.16 -13.99 -18.13
C TYR A 99 -17.81 -13.64 -19.58
N LEU A 100 -18.35 -12.54 -20.11
CA LEU A 100 -18.10 -12.10 -21.50
C LEU A 100 -16.64 -11.73 -21.76
N LEU A 101 -15.95 -11.16 -20.77
CA LEU A 101 -14.57 -10.70 -20.90
C LEU A 101 -13.54 -11.69 -20.35
N GLY A 102 -13.96 -12.85 -19.83
CA GLY A 102 -13.05 -13.86 -19.29
C GLY A 102 -12.29 -13.41 -18.04
N HIS A 103 -12.86 -12.50 -17.25
CA HIS A 103 -12.26 -11.98 -16.02
C HIS A 103 -13.06 -12.37 -14.79
N ASP A 104 -12.47 -12.24 -13.61
CA ASP A 104 -13.22 -12.41 -12.37
C ASP A 104 -14.09 -11.17 -12.07
N LYS A 105 -15.22 -11.40 -11.39
CA LYS A 105 -16.18 -10.34 -11.04
C LYS A 105 -15.54 -9.19 -10.26
N LEU A 106 -14.59 -9.48 -9.38
CA LEU A 106 -13.94 -8.47 -8.54
C LEU A 106 -13.02 -7.58 -9.37
N THR A 107 -12.33 -8.14 -10.36
CA THR A 107 -11.55 -7.38 -11.35
C THR A 107 -12.43 -6.43 -12.14
N ILE A 108 -13.57 -6.89 -12.68
CA ILE A 108 -14.53 -6.00 -13.37
C ILE A 108 -15.06 -4.90 -12.45
N GLN A 109 -15.43 -5.25 -11.22
CA GLN A 109 -15.92 -4.29 -10.23
C GLN A 109 -14.88 -3.21 -9.90
N ASN A 110 -13.64 -3.63 -9.68
CA ASN A 110 -12.53 -2.72 -9.39
C ASN A 110 -12.25 -1.79 -10.58
N GLU A 111 -12.26 -2.33 -11.79
CA GLU A 111 -12.03 -1.55 -13.02
C GLU A 111 -13.12 -0.50 -13.22
N ILE A 112 -14.39 -0.88 -13.05
CA ILE A 112 -15.54 0.06 -13.11
C ILE A 112 -15.38 1.14 -12.04
N THR A 113 -15.09 0.76 -10.79
CA THR A 113 -15.00 1.71 -9.67
C THR A 113 -13.84 2.69 -9.82
N ARG A 114 -12.70 2.23 -10.36
CA ARG A 114 -11.48 3.05 -10.49
C ARG A 114 -11.48 3.91 -11.74
N GLU A 115 -11.97 3.38 -12.85
CA GLU A 115 -11.74 3.99 -14.16
C GLU A 115 -12.99 4.55 -14.83
N THR A 116 -14.18 4.33 -14.26
CA THR A 116 -15.45 4.83 -14.81
C THR A 116 -16.19 5.68 -13.78
N GLN A 117 -17.12 6.51 -14.26
CA GLN A 117 -18.04 7.27 -13.43
C GLN A 117 -19.36 6.53 -13.23
N PHE A 118 -19.43 5.23 -13.53
CA PHE A 118 -20.69 4.48 -13.47
C PHE A 118 -21.17 4.33 -12.02
N HIS A 119 -22.48 4.47 -11.84
CA HIS A 119 -23.13 4.33 -10.55
C HIS A 119 -23.88 3.01 -10.49
N LYS A 120 -23.75 2.30 -9.37
CA LYS A 120 -24.49 1.05 -9.16
C LYS A 120 -25.97 1.36 -8.98
N VAL A 121 -26.80 0.89 -9.90
CA VAL A 121 -28.26 0.94 -9.78
C VAL A 121 -28.79 -0.30 -9.07
N HIS A 122 -29.89 -0.14 -8.33
CA HIS A 122 -30.62 -1.26 -7.72
C HIS A 122 -31.95 -1.38 -8.46
N THR A 123 -32.16 -2.49 -9.14
CA THR A 123 -33.46 -2.84 -9.72
C THR A 123 -34.34 -3.44 -8.62
N ARG A 124 -35.62 -3.05 -8.60
CA ARG A 124 -36.62 -3.59 -7.66
C ARG A 124 -36.96 -5.04 -7.97
#